data_AF-A0A934S994-F1
#
_entry.id   AF-A0A934S994-F1
#
_cell.length_a   1.000
_cell.length_b   1.000
_cell.length_c   1.000
_cell.angle_alpha   90.00
_cell.angle_beta   90.00
_cell.angle_gamma   90.00
#
_symmetry.space_group_name_H-M   'P 1'
#
loop_
_entity.id
_entity.type
_entity.pdbx_description
1 polymer ?
#
loop_
_entity_poly.entity_id
_entity_poly.type
_entity_poly.pdbx_seq_one_letter_code
_entity_poly.pdbx_strand_id
1 'polypeptide(L)'
;MKVINIFKLMIIAFILSSFGVAEEVKVDRIYPYIFAESTGDNKFTICDKSIKPIRRFALDSNMESVNTLMALRYNVIYPNSDGTKIFLRGEYNIVDSSFRLTGWFIVSPFVSRDVVDVNKLPQEYKTVKRVNLVADDFRIPVTNLKLYVRTIE
;
A
#
# COMPACT_ATOMS: atom_id res chain seq x y z
N MET A 1 4.47 -19.06 -61.35
CA MET A 1 3.75 -18.31 -60.29
C MET A 1 3.34 -19.27 -59.19
N LYS A 2 3.93 -19.18 -57.99
CA LYS A 2 3.50 -19.96 -56.82
C LYS A 2 2.40 -19.20 -56.10
N VAL A 3 1.17 -19.71 -56.14
CA VAL A 3 0.04 -19.18 -55.36
C VAL A 3 0.29 -19.53 -53.90
N ILE A 4 0.73 -18.56 -53.11
CA ILE A 4 0.87 -18.71 -51.67
C ILE A 4 -0.54 -18.78 -51.08
N ASN A 5 -0.84 -19.90 -50.42
CA ASN A 5 -2.16 -20.22 -49.89
C ASN A 5 -2.47 -19.32 -48.68
N ILE A 6 -3.22 -18.24 -48.92
CA ILE A 6 -3.60 -17.18 -47.96
C ILE A 6 -4.19 -17.75 -46.66
N PHE A 7 -4.85 -18.92 -46.74
CA PHE A 7 -5.40 -19.62 -45.59
C PHE A 7 -4.36 -20.06 -44.55
N LYS A 8 -3.15 -20.46 -44.98
CA LYS A 8 -2.05 -20.82 -44.04
C LYS A 8 -1.51 -19.60 -43.30
N LEU A 9 -1.51 -18.43 -43.93
CA LEU A 9 -1.07 -17.17 -43.31
C LEU A 9 -2.07 -16.71 -42.24
N MET A 10 -3.38 -16.85 -42.47
CA MET A 10 -4.39 -16.50 -41.46
C MET A 10 -4.35 -17.40 -40.22
N ILE A 11 -4.11 -18.70 -40.38
CA ILE A 11 -4.02 -19.63 -39.23
C ILE A 11 -2.79 -19.31 -38.36
N ILE A 12 -1.65 -18.96 -38.97
CA ILE A 12 -0.44 -18.57 -38.22
C ILE A 12 -0.66 -17.25 -37.45
N ALA A 13 -1.34 -16.27 -38.06
CA ALA A 13 -1.69 -15.02 -37.38
C ALA A 13 -2.64 -15.23 -36.19
N PHE A 14 -3.61 -16.13 -36.33
CA PHE A 14 -4.56 -16.45 -35.24
C PHE A 14 -3.89 -17.19 -34.08
N ILE A 15 -2.96 -18.11 -34.37
CA ILE A 15 -2.16 -18.81 -33.35
C ILE A 15 -1.21 -17.83 -32.64
N LEU A 16 -0.55 -16.93 -33.37
CA LEU A 16 0.33 -15.91 -32.76
C LEU A 16 -0.43 -14.91 -31.89
N SER A 17 -1.70 -14.59 -32.20
CA SER A 17 -2.54 -13.76 -31.32
C SER A 17 -3.00 -14.47 -30.04
N SER A 18 -3.01 -15.80 -30.01
CA SER A 18 -3.51 -16.57 -28.85
C SER A 18 -2.42 -16.96 -27.85
N PHE A 19 -1.14 -16.76 -28.17
CA PHE A 19 -0.02 -16.92 -27.24
C PHE A 19 0.51 -15.61 -26.63
N GLY A 20 -0.14 -14.48 -26.93
CA GLY A 20 0.20 -13.18 -26.39
C GLY A 20 -0.36 -12.91 -24.99
N VAL A 21 -0.42 -13.90 -24.10
CA VAL A 21 -0.51 -13.59 -22.66
C VAL A 21 0.90 -13.24 -22.26
N ALA A 22 1.29 -11.99 -22.54
CA ALA A 22 2.44 -11.40 -21.87
C ALA A 22 2.11 -11.50 -20.37
N GLU A 23 2.71 -12.48 -19.71
CA GLU A 23 2.66 -12.60 -18.26
C GLU A 23 3.20 -11.28 -17.73
N GLU A 24 2.30 -10.41 -17.27
CA GLU A 24 2.67 -9.12 -16.73
C GLU A 24 3.57 -9.42 -15.54
N VAL A 25 4.88 -9.21 -15.75
CA VAL A 25 5.89 -9.48 -14.72
C VAL A 25 5.49 -8.65 -13.51
N LYS A 26 5.04 -9.36 -12.48
CA LYS A 26 4.61 -8.82 -11.20
C LYS A 26 5.83 -8.23 -10.49
N VAL A 27 6.07 -6.94 -10.70
CA VAL A 27 7.20 -6.22 -10.07
C VAL A 27 6.75 -5.69 -8.72
N ASP A 28 7.28 -6.29 -7.66
CA ASP A 28 7.15 -5.82 -6.28
C ASP A 28 7.83 -4.45 -6.14
N ARG A 29 7.03 -3.41 -5.91
CA ARG A 29 7.47 -1.99 -5.85
C ARG A 29 7.12 -1.36 -4.51
N ILE A 30 7.71 -0.20 -4.24
CA ILE A 30 7.41 0.62 -3.07
C ILE A 30 6.58 1.81 -3.52
N TYR A 31 5.48 2.06 -2.81
CA TYR A 31 4.55 3.14 -3.11
C TYR A 31 4.25 4.01 -1.87
N PRO A 32 4.23 5.34 -2.02
CA PRO A 32 3.73 6.24 -0.98
C PRO A 32 2.31 5.91 -0.54
N TYR A 33 2.04 5.91 0.76
CA TYR A 33 0.72 5.66 1.31
C TYR A 33 0.05 6.94 1.78
N ILE A 34 -1.21 7.13 1.38
CA ILE A 34 -2.05 8.21 1.87
C ILE A 34 -3.29 7.62 2.57
N PHE A 35 -3.59 8.12 3.77
CA PHE A 35 -4.79 7.76 4.51
C PHE A 35 -5.55 9.03 4.90
N ALA A 36 -6.80 9.14 4.47
CA ALA A 36 -7.64 10.30 4.68
C ALA A 36 -8.79 9.98 5.65
N GLU A 37 -9.13 10.92 6.52
CA GLU A 37 -10.32 10.82 7.36
C GLU A 37 -11.56 11.17 6.52
N SER A 38 -12.18 10.17 5.91
CA SER A 38 -13.36 10.33 5.04
C SER A 38 -14.37 9.20 5.24
N THR A 39 -15.62 9.44 4.84
CA THR A 39 -16.72 8.44 4.82
C THR A 39 -16.72 7.54 3.58
N GLY A 40 -15.77 7.74 2.65
CA GLY A 40 -15.64 6.99 1.40
C GLY A 40 -14.31 6.23 1.30
N ASP A 41 -13.71 6.22 0.11
CA ASP A 41 -12.36 5.71 -0.07
C ASP A 41 -11.39 6.53 0.80
N ASN A 42 -10.78 5.85 1.76
CA ASN A 42 -9.88 6.46 2.74
C ASN A 42 -8.41 6.03 2.57
N LYS A 43 -8.13 5.12 1.64
CA LYS A 43 -6.80 4.55 1.38
C LYS A 43 -6.39 4.89 -0.04
N PHE A 44 -5.21 5.46 -0.21
CA PHE A 44 -4.66 5.80 -1.52
C PHE A 44 -3.17 5.48 -1.57
N THR A 45 -2.66 5.42 -2.79
CA THR A 45 -1.25 5.27 -3.10
C THR A 45 -0.85 6.23 -4.21
N ILE A 46 0.45 6.54 -4.34
CA ILE A 46 0.96 7.32 -5.47
C ILE A 46 1.63 6.36 -6.47
N CYS A 47 0.99 6.17 -7.62
CA CYS A 47 1.51 5.37 -8.74
C CYS A 47 1.72 6.29 -9.95
N ASP A 48 2.89 6.22 -10.58
CA ASP A 48 3.21 6.99 -11.79
C ASP A 48 2.88 8.48 -11.66
N LYS A 49 3.26 9.08 -10.53
CA LYS A 49 3.02 10.50 -10.16
C LYS A 49 1.53 10.89 -10.00
N SER A 50 0.63 9.91 -9.88
CA SER A 50 -0.80 10.16 -9.67
C SER A 50 -1.33 9.45 -8.43
N ILE A 51 -2.24 10.11 -7.70
CA ILE A 51 -2.93 9.50 -6.56
C ILE A 51 -3.95 8.50 -7.10
N LYS A 52 -3.89 7.27 -6.59
CA LYS A 52 -4.78 6.16 -6.93
C LYS A 52 -5.46 5.62 -5.69
N PRO A 53 -6.78 5.38 -5.70
CA PRO A 53 -7.48 4.79 -4.56
C PRO A 53 -7.09 3.31 -4.41
N ILE A 54 -6.98 2.85 -3.17
CA ILE A 54 -6.89 1.43 -2.82
C ILE A 54 -8.26 1.02 -2.29
N ARG A 55 -9.11 0.47 -3.16
CA ARG A 55 -10.46 0.04 -2.80
C ARG A 55 -10.44 -1.17 -1.88
N ARG A 56 -9.48 -2.07 -2.10
CA ARG A 56 -9.29 -3.29 -1.31
C ARG A 56 -7.83 -3.76 -1.33
N PHE A 57 -7.42 -4.45 -0.28
CA PHE A 57 -6.22 -5.28 -0.35
C PHE A 57 -6.59 -6.63 -1.00
N ALA A 58 -5.76 -7.11 -1.92
CA ALA A 58 -5.99 -8.35 -2.65
C ALA A 58 -5.89 -9.56 -1.71
N LEU A 59 -6.60 -10.66 -2.03
CA LEU A 59 -6.64 -11.87 -1.19
C LEU A 59 -5.30 -12.58 -1.07
N ASP A 60 -4.40 -12.39 -2.03
CA ASP A 60 -3.04 -12.91 -2.06
C ASP A 60 -2.00 -11.95 -1.42
N SER A 61 -2.48 -10.94 -0.68
CA SER A 61 -1.62 -10.09 0.15
C SER A 61 -1.06 -10.87 1.35
N ASN A 62 0.06 -10.39 1.88
CA ASN A 62 0.52 -10.75 3.21
C ASN A 62 -0.47 -10.20 4.25
N MET A 63 -1.36 -11.07 4.74
CA MET A 63 -2.42 -10.69 5.66
C MET A 63 -1.91 -10.19 7.02
N GLU A 64 -0.72 -10.61 7.48
CA GLU A 64 -0.10 -10.02 8.66
C GLU A 64 0.26 -8.55 8.40
N SER A 65 0.83 -8.24 7.24
CA SER A 65 1.12 -6.85 6.84
C SER A 65 -0.16 -6.00 6.70
N VAL A 66 -1.22 -6.57 6.14
CA VAL A 66 -2.52 -5.89 6.05
C VAL A 66 -3.08 -5.61 7.44
N ASN A 67 -3.13 -6.63 8.30
CA ASN A 67 -3.69 -6.52 9.65
C ASN A 67 -2.91 -5.51 10.50
N THR A 68 -1.58 -5.51 10.42
CA THR A 68 -0.72 -4.59 11.17
C THR A 68 -0.86 -3.14 10.68
N LEU A 69 -0.91 -2.90 9.37
CA LEU A 69 -1.16 -1.57 8.82
C LEU A 69 -2.53 -1.03 9.27
N MET A 70 -3.56 -1.87 9.17
CA MET A 70 -4.93 -1.49 9.55
C MET A 70 -5.12 -1.35 11.07
N ALA A 71 -4.25 -1.96 11.87
CA ALA A 71 -4.25 -1.85 13.31
C ALA A 71 -3.52 -0.60 13.83
N LEU A 72 -2.75 0.08 12.99
CA LEU A 72 -2.02 1.29 13.38
C LEU A 72 -2.99 2.36 13.90
N ARG A 73 -2.74 2.88 15.10
CA ARG A 73 -3.65 3.82 15.74
C ARG A 73 -3.65 5.17 15.03
N TYR A 74 -4.78 5.88 15.17
CA TYR A 74 -5.04 7.16 14.51
C TYR A 74 -3.98 8.23 14.85
N ASN A 75 -3.46 8.21 16.08
CA ASN A 75 -2.43 9.14 16.53
C ASN A 75 -1.09 8.96 15.82
N VAL A 76 -0.84 7.80 15.21
CA VAL A 76 0.36 7.50 14.43
C VAL A 76 0.07 7.53 12.93
N ILE A 77 -1.01 6.93 12.44
CA ILE A 77 -1.27 6.87 11.00
C ILE A 77 -1.52 8.26 10.39
N TYR A 78 -2.44 9.05 10.95
CA TYR A 78 -2.85 10.33 10.37
C TYR A 78 -1.74 11.36 10.18
N PRO A 79 -0.83 11.61 11.16
CA PRO A 79 0.25 12.57 10.95
C PRO A 79 1.34 12.08 9.97
N ASN A 80 1.29 10.83 9.50
CA ASN A 80 2.36 10.22 8.68
C ASN A 80 1.86 9.61 7.36
N SER A 81 0.56 9.70 7.07
CA SER A 81 -0.08 9.09 5.89
C SER A 81 -0.42 10.13 4.83
N ASP A 82 0.52 11.00 4.50
CA ASP A 82 0.42 12.04 3.46
C ASP A 82 1.26 11.70 2.20
N GLY A 83 1.74 10.46 2.11
CA GLY A 83 2.65 9.99 1.06
C GLY A 83 4.13 10.25 1.35
N THR A 84 4.51 10.74 2.54
CA THR A 84 5.93 11.03 2.83
C THR A 84 6.58 10.10 3.85
N LYS A 85 5.80 9.48 4.73
CA LYS A 85 6.35 8.67 5.84
C LYS A 85 5.96 7.22 5.78
N ILE A 86 4.72 6.88 5.42
CA ILE A 86 4.29 5.49 5.29
C ILE A 86 4.39 5.05 3.83
N PHE A 87 4.95 3.87 3.61
CA PHE A 87 5.11 3.28 2.29
C PHE A 87 4.60 1.85 2.28
N LEU A 88 3.91 1.49 1.21
CA LEU A 88 3.45 0.14 0.91
C LEU A 88 4.47 -0.54 0.00
N ARG A 89 4.74 -1.81 0.25
CA ARG A 89 5.49 -2.69 -0.65
C ARG A 89 4.51 -3.68 -1.27
N GLY A 90 4.53 -3.83 -2.59
CA GLY A 90 3.62 -4.73 -3.28
C GLY A 90 3.32 -4.32 -4.71
N GLU A 91 2.08 -4.53 -5.12
CA GLU A 91 1.58 -4.26 -6.48
C GLU A 91 0.21 -3.61 -6.46
N TYR A 92 0.00 -2.66 -7.36
CA TYR A 92 -1.29 -2.01 -7.57
C TYR A 92 -1.94 -2.48 -8.89
N ASN A 93 -3.16 -3.01 -8.82
CA ASN A 93 -3.95 -3.38 -9.98
C ASN A 93 -4.80 -2.19 -10.45
N ILE A 94 -4.51 -1.68 -11.64
CA ILE A 94 -5.21 -0.52 -12.20
C ILE A 94 -6.66 -0.81 -12.62
N VAL A 95 -7.00 -2.07 -12.91
CA VAL A 95 -8.31 -2.47 -13.44
C VAL A 95 -9.37 -2.40 -12.36
N ASP A 96 -9.07 -2.89 -11.16
CA ASP A 96 -10.02 -2.99 -10.06
C ASP A 96 -9.66 -2.17 -8.82
N SER A 97 -8.55 -1.42 -8.86
CA SER A 97 -8.03 -0.63 -7.73
C SER A 97 -7.74 -1.47 -6.49
N SER A 98 -7.38 -2.74 -6.66
CA SER A 98 -6.85 -3.58 -5.59
C SER A 98 -5.34 -3.38 -5.42
N PHE A 99 -4.85 -3.57 -4.18
CA PHE A 99 -3.42 -3.56 -3.89
C PHE A 99 -3.01 -4.89 -3.25
N ARG A 100 -2.07 -5.60 -3.87
CA ARG A 100 -1.45 -6.80 -3.29
C ARG A 100 -0.32 -6.36 -2.37
N LEU A 101 -0.58 -6.35 -1.06
CA LEU A 101 0.38 -5.85 -0.06
C LEU A 101 1.34 -6.96 0.35
N THR A 102 2.64 -6.81 0.10
CA THR A 102 3.68 -7.77 0.52
C THR A 102 4.34 -7.34 1.84
N GLY A 103 4.36 -6.03 2.11
CA GLY A 103 4.85 -5.43 3.34
C GLY A 103 4.54 -3.94 3.39
N TRP A 104 4.87 -3.28 4.50
CA TRP A 104 4.82 -1.83 4.61
C TRP A 104 5.86 -1.36 5.62
N PHE A 105 6.20 -0.08 5.59
CA PHE A 105 7.05 0.52 6.61
C PHE A 105 6.73 2.00 6.82
N ILE A 106 7.13 2.52 7.97
CA ILE A 106 7.18 3.95 8.28
C ILE A 106 8.63 4.43 8.37
N VAL A 107 8.91 5.58 7.77
CA VAL A 107 10.23 6.21 7.78
C VAL A 107 10.46 6.92 9.12
N SER A 108 11.55 6.56 9.80
CA SER A 108 12.05 7.25 10.98
C SER A 108 12.85 8.51 10.59
N PRO A 109 12.74 9.64 11.33
CA PRO A 109 11.77 9.87 12.41
C PRO A 109 10.35 10.14 11.86
N PHE A 110 9.36 9.76 12.66
CA PHE A 110 7.94 9.99 12.41
C PHE A 110 7.26 10.69 13.61
N VAL A 111 5.99 11.05 13.46
CA VAL A 111 5.24 11.83 14.47
C VAL A 111 4.14 11.00 15.12
N SER A 112 3.91 11.16 16.43
CA SER A 112 2.70 10.72 17.13
C SER A 112 1.96 11.94 17.69
N ARG A 113 0.63 11.85 17.78
CA ARG A 113 -0.23 12.84 18.47
C ARG A 113 -0.80 12.24 19.75
N ASP A 114 -0.14 12.48 20.86
CA ASP A 114 -0.53 11.89 22.14
C ASP A 114 -1.54 12.79 22.85
N VAL A 115 -2.60 12.19 23.41
CA VAL A 115 -3.60 12.94 24.19
C VAL A 115 -2.96 13.41 25.49
N VAL A 116 -3.06 14.71 25.78
CA VAL A 116 -2.47 15.31 26.99
C VAL A 116 -3.27 14.94 28.24
N ASP A 117 -4.60 15.05 28.16
CA ASP A 117 -5.52 14.69 29.23
C ASP A 117 -6.76 14.02 28.62
N VAL A 118 -6.97 12.75 28.94
CA VAL A 118 -8.10 11.95 28.43
C VAL A 118 -9.44 12.36 29.05
N ASN A 119 -9.43 13.08 30.18
CA ASN A 119 -10.64 13.48 30.91
C ASN A 119 -11.13 14.89 30.54
N LYS A 120 -10.36 15.65 29.76
CA LYS A 120 -10.69 17.02 29.37
C LYS A 120 -11.27 17.07 27.96
N LEU A 121 -12.37 17.81 27.81
CA LEU A 121 -12.96 18.17 26.51
C LEU A 121 -12.91 19.69 26.30
N PRO A 122 -12.51 20.18 25.11
CA PRO A 122 -12.01 19.41 23.96
C PRO A 122 -10.65 18.73 24.24
N GLN A 123 -10.39 17.61 23.58
CA GLN A 123 -9.12 16.89 23.72
C GLN A 123 -7.96 17.73 23.18
N GLU A 124 -6.91 17.85 23.98
CA GLU A 124 -5.65 18.47 23.59
C GLU A 124 -4.62 17.41 23.19
N TYR A 125 -3.85 17.69 22.15
CA TYR A 125 -2.87 16.76 21.59
C TYR A 125 -1.46 17.36 21.65
N LYS A 126 -0.49 16.53 22.04
CA LYS A 126 0.94 16.84 21.95
C LYS A 126 1.56 16.07 20.80
N THR A 127 2.26 16.79 19.94
CA THR A 127 3.07 16.21 18.86
C THR A 127 4.40 15.70 19.42
N VAL A 128 4.69 14.42 19.23
CA VAL A 128 5.93 13.76 19.68
C VAL A 128 6.65 13.16 18.48
N LYS A 129 7.95 13.48 18.31
CA LYS A 129 8.79 12.82 17.32
C LYS A 129 9.29 11.49 17.88
N ARG A 130 9.17 10.42 17.09
CA ARG A 130 9.50 9.05 17.49
C ARG A 130 10.35 8.38 16.42
N VAL A 131 11.16 7.41 16.86
CA VAL A 131 12.05 6.62 15.99
C VAL A 131 11.69 5.15 15.93
N ASN A 132 10.79 4.68 16.79
CA ASN A 132 10.36 3.29 16.87
C ASN A 132 8.85 3.20 17.11
N LEU A 133 8.22 2.22 16.48
CA LEU A 133 6.88 1.75 16.83
C LEU A 133 6.97 0.84 18.06
N VAL A 134 5.95 0.90 18.92
CA VAL A 134 5.75 0.05 20.10
C VAL A 134 4.42 -0.69 19.99
N ALA A 135 4.20 -1.71 20.82
CA ALA A 135 2.97 -2.50 20.77
C ALA A 135 1.70 -1.64 20.94
N ASP A 136 1.78 -0.60 21.79
CA ASP A 136 0.67 0.32 22.05
C ASP A 136 0.31 1.21 20.85
N ASP A 137 1.12 1.24 19.78
CA ASP A 137 0.77 1.94 18.54
C ASP A 137 -0.25 1.16 17.70
N PHE A 138 -0.60 -0.05 18.12
CA PHE A 138 -1.53 -0.93 17.42
C PHE A 138 -2.78 -1.20 18.26
N ARG A 139 -3.89 -1.47 17.58
CA ARG A 139 -5.16 -1.88 18.19
C ARG A 139 -5.24 -3.37 18.48
N ILE A 140 -4.31 -4.15 17.92
CA ILE A 140 -4.15 -5.59 18.13
C ILE A 140 -2.70 -5.89 18.48
N PRO A 141 -2.40 -7.01 19.15
CA PRO A 141 -1.03 -7.44 19.37
C PRO A 141 -0.28 -7.64 18.04
N VAL A 142 0.93 -7.10 17.94
CA VAL A 142 1.80 -7.25 16.76
C VAL A 142 3.15 -7.84 17.18
N THR A 143 3.53 -8.93 16.52
CA THR A 143 4.86 -9.54 16.65
C THR A 143 5.84 -8.84 15.69
N ASN A 144 7.12 -8.75 16.08
CA ASN A 144 8.23 -8.31 15.20
C ASN A 144 8.14 -6.87 14.65
N LEU A 145 7.93 -5.89 15.54
CA LEU A 145 7.82 -4.46 15.21
C LEU A 145 8.99 -3.86 14.39
N LYS A 146 10.19 -4.44 14.47
CA LYS A 146 11.38 -3.98 13.73
C LYS A 146 11.21 -4.03 12.20
N LEU A 147 10.31 -4.88 11.70
CA LEU A 147 10.07 -5.01 10.26
C LEU A 147 9.38 -3.78 9.65
N TYR A 148 8.70 -2.98 10.47
CA TYR A 148 7.83 -1.89 10.02
C TYR A 148 8.48 -0.51 10.13
N VAL A 149 9.70 -0.40 10.68
CA VAL A 149 10.39 0.87 10.83
C VAL A 149 11.65 0.87 9.97
N ARG A 150 11.77 1.86 9.09
CA ARG A 150 12.96 2.05 8.25
C ARG A 150 13.65 3.36 8.60
N THR A 151 14.92 3.28 9.00
CA THR A 151 15.80 4.45 9.09
C THR A 151 16.33 4.73 7.69
N ILE A 152 16.20 5.97 7.24
CA ILE A 152 16.91 6.46 6.06
C ILE A 152 18.20 7.08 6.60
N GLU A 153 19.33 6.44 6.27
CA GLU A 153 20.67 7.00 6.51
C GLU A 153 21.02 8.07 5.48
#